data_AF-A0A1E5GIA2-F1
#
_entry.id   AF-A0A1E5GIA2-F1
#
_cell.length_a   1.000
_cell.length_b   1.000
_cell.length_c   1.000
_cell.angle_alpha   90.00
_cell.angle_beta   90.00
_cell.angle_gamma   90.00
#
_symmetry.space_group_name_H-M   'P 1'
#
loop_
_entity.id
_entity.type
_entity.pdbx_description
1 polymer ?
#
loop_
_entity_poly.entity_id
_entity_poly.type
_entity_poly.pdbx_seq_one_letter_code
_entity_poly.pdbx_strand_id
1 'polypeptide(L)'
;MKKRNLFLVICLLIIGGSGLFHSTNADAAVIGDDYPAKWKNLPLGATIDDWKMSTRYCTSFVANRLSKVNKFDIQRGGLDWDANKWAANAKSQGYRVDNTPEIGAVAAWSSKFHVAWVADIKGDQILIEEYNYDYKGNYNVRWISKNAPDNYIHFKDIKVQVPTPTLPNKNVAQPISLGINYETHVSKVGWMNNVSDGALSGSTGFGVPIEAIKIIFGNRDIDGSVEYRVHVSKIGWMPWVKSGEIAGTTGQSKGVEALEVRLTGEASKYYDIEYQAHVEKMGWQATVTNGQTAGTTGQSKHVQAIKFNLKRKPILQGQSEPNASGLYYRSHLDKEGWLGFVQNNEISGTTGLGISMQSLEVYVDGKKENVQLDAHVEKKGWINNSGGTVGEKLSLEAIKITLKNNLENKYDIYYQTHVTKKGWTTWVKNGEISGTVGEKKPIQAIRIKLIEKK
;
A
#
# COMPACT_ATOMS: atom_id res chain seq x y z
N MET A 1 25.09 56.28 31.94
CA MET A 1 26.26 55.44 31.60
C MET A 1 26.00 54.00 32.02
N LYS A 2 25.72 53.10 31.06
CA LYS A 2 26.15 51.69 31.05
C LYS A 2 25.88 51.15 29.64
N LYS A 3 26.91 50.49 29.11
CA LYS A 3 27.23 50.35 27.68
C LYS A 3 26.31 49.36 26.96
N ARG A 4 25.89 49.74 25.74
CA ARG A 4 25.33 48.85 24.71
C ARG A 4 26.47 47.97 24.17
N ASN A 5 26.34 46.66 24.31
CA ASN A 5 27.18 45.70 23.59
C ASN A 5 26.49 45.37 22.25
N LEU A 6 27.05 45.94 21.19
CA LEU A 6 26.71 45.69 19.80
C LEU A 6 27.45 44.41 19.37
N PHE A 7 26.74 43.30 19.26
CA PHE A 7 27.27 42.09 18.63
C PHE A 7 27.06 42.19 17.12
N LEU A 8 28.18 42.36 16.41
CA LEU A 8 28.31 42.27 14.97
C LEU A 8 28.33 40.77 14.60
N VAL A 9 27.32 40.29 13.87
CA VAL A 9 27.35 38.96 13.24
C VAL A 9 27.34 39.18 11.74
N ILE A 10 28.48 38.90 11.11
CA ILE A 10 28.68 38.90 9.67
C ILE A 10 28.52 37.46 9.16
N CYS A 11 27.72 37.33 8.09
CA CYS A 11 27.64 36.27 7.07
C CYS A 11 27.79 34.80 7.48
N LEU A 12 26.76 34.00 7.16
CA LEU A 12 26.87 33.01 6.08
C LEU A 12 25.47 32.70 5.52
N LEU A 13 25.20 33.15 4.30
CA LEU A 13 24.07 32.69 3.49
C LEU A 13 24.39 31.26 3.03
N ILE A 14 23.76 30.25 3.63
CA ILE A 14 23.74 28.90 3.09
C ILE A 14 22.59 28.82 2.10
N ILE A 15 22.92 29.03 0.83
CA ILE A 15 22.07 28.63 -0.30
C ILE A 15 22.23 27.11 -0.42
N GLY A 16 21.38 26.37 0.31
CA GLY A 16 21.29 24.91 0.22
C GLY A 16 20.31 24.55 -0.89
N GLY A 17 20.84 24.21 -2.06
CA GLY A 17 20.07 23.86 -3.25
C GLY A 17 19.09 22.70 -3.02
N SER A 18 17.91 22.86 -3.60
CA SER A 18 16.97 21.79 -3.88
C SER A 18 17.68 20.68 -4.67
N GLY A 19 18.03 19.60 -3.96
CA GLY A 19 18.45 18.34 -4.56
C GLY A 19 17.26 17.72 -5.30
N LEU A 20 17.02 18.18 -6.52
CA LEU A 20 16.31 17.42 -7.54
C LEU A 20 17.17 16.21 -7.84
N PHE A 21 16.80 15.05 -7.29
CA PHE A 21 17.24 13.77 -7.80
C PHE A 21 16.72 13.64 -9.24
N HIS A 22 17.52 14.11 -10.20
CA HIS A 22 17.37 13.73 -11.59
C HIS A 22 17.78 12.28 -11.70
N SER A 23 16.80 11.37 -11.70
CA SER A 23 16.97 10.08 -12.35
C SER A 23 17.15 10.37 -13.83
N THR A 24 18.39 10.45 -14.30
CA THR A 24 18.68 10.46 -15.74
C THR A 24 18.38 9.06 -16.27
N ASN A 25 17.13 8.82 -16.65
CA ASN A 25 16.85 7.83 -17.66
C ASN A 25 17.61 8.28 -18.90
N ALA A 26 18.50 7.44 -19.41
CA ALA A 26 19.10 7.64 -20.71
C ALA A 26 18.01 7.43 -21.77
N ASP A 27 17.19 8.46 -21.99
CA ASP A 27 16.38 8.56 -23.19
C ASP A 27 17.37 8.70 -24.37
N ALA A 28 17.27 7.82 -25.36
CA ALA A 28 17.93 8.06 -26.65
C ALA A 28 17.18 9.22 -27.34
N ALA A 29 17.58 10.43 -26.98
CA ALA A 29 17.05 11.68 -27.52
C ALA A 29 17.61 11.94 -28.93
N VAL A 30 16.85 12.69 -29.74
CA VAL A 30 17.31 13.31 -30.99
C VAL A 30 18.68 13.95 -30.75
N ILE A 31 19.72 13.48 -31.44
CA ILE A 31 21.07 14.02 -31.26
C ILE A 31 21.16 15.39 -31.94
N GLY A 32 20.38 15.62 -32.99
CA GLY A 32 20.38 16.86 -33.75
C GLY A 32 21.49 16.90 -34.79
N ASP A 33 21.56 17.98 -35.54
CA ASP A 33 22.50 18.14 -36.65
C ASP A 33 23.95 18.33 -36.16
N ASP A 34 24.65 17.21 -35.96
CA ASP A 34 26.07 17.10 -35.61
C ASP A 34 26.98 16.90 -36.83
N TYR A 35 26.44 17.10 -38.03
CA TYR A 35 27.20 16.89 -39.26
C TYR A 35 28.36 17.91 -39.31
N PRO A 36 29.60 17.51 -39.63
CA PRO A 36 30.77 18.37 -39.45
C PRO A 36 30.64 19.73 -40.14
N ALA A 37 30.87 20.81 -39.39
CA ALA A 37 30.71 22.18 -39.88
C ALA A 37 31.51 22.48 -41.16
N LYS A 38 32.67 21.82 -41.34
CA LYS A 38 33.50 21.88 -42.55
C LYS A 38 32.77 21.45 -43.84
N TRP A 39 31.71 20.66 -43.73
CA TRP A 39 30.93 20.16 -44.86
C TRP A 39 29.48 20.62 -44.85
N LYS A 40 28.90 20.82 -43.66
CA LYS A 40 27.52 21.27 -43.46
C LYS A 40 27.19 22.56 -44.22
N ASN A 41 28.14 23.49 -44.31
CA ASN A 41 27.97 24.80 -44.94
C ASN A 41 28.36 24.85 -46.43
N LEU A 42 28.79 23.73 -47.01
CA LEU A 42 29.12 23.66 -48.44
C LEU A 42 27.86 23.42 -49.28
N PRO A 43 27.86 23.73 -50.59
CA PRO A 43 26.82 23.26 -51.49
C PRO A 43 26.63 21.73 -51.42
N LEU A 44 25.42 21.25 -51.72
CA LEU A 44 25.13 19.82 -51.77
C LEU A 44 26.10 19.12 -52.75
N GLY A 45 26.78 18.07 -52.29
CA GLY A 45 27.74 17.32 -53.12
C GLY A 45 29.02 18.05 -53.49
N ALA A 46 29.35 19.17 -52.84
CA ALA A 46 30.53 19.97 -53.20
C ALA A 46 31.87 19.25 -53.08
N THR A 47 31.99 18.26 -52.20
CA THR A 47 33.22 17.48 -52.01
C THR A 47 32.89 16.07 -51.52
N ILE A 48 33.92 15.26 -51.40
CA ILE A 48 33.90 13.95 -50.75
C ILE A 48 34.34 14.09 -49.29
N ASP A 49 33.63 13.42 -48.38
CA ASP A 49 33.90 13.43 -46.94
C ASP A 49 34.94 12.38 -46.49
N ASP A 50 35.18 12.28 -45.19
CA ASP A 50 36.16 11.34 -44.60
C ASP A 50 35.72 9.86 -44.76
N TRP A 51 34.41 9.60 -44.91
CA TRP A 51 33.81 8.28 -45.22
C TRP A 51 33.72 8.00 -46.73
N LYS A 52 34.33 8.87 -47.54
CA LYS A 52 34.36 8.82 -49.00
C LYS A 52 33.00 9.00 -49.67
N MET A 53 32.05 9.65 -49.01
CA MET A 53 30.71 9.92 -49.53
C MET A 53 30.57 11.39 -49.94
N SER A 54 29.72 11.67 -50.93
CA SER A 54 29.43 13.06 -51.33
C SER A 54 28.77 13.81 -50.18
N THR A 55 29.33 14.96 -49.83
CA THR A 55 28.90 15.72 -48.64
C THR A 55 27.44 16.14 -48.71
N ARG A 56 26.77 16.13 -47.55
CA ARG A 56 25.36 16.50 -47.34
C ARG A 56 24.31 15.57 -47.95
N TYR A 57 24.70 14.44 -48.54
CA TYR A 57 23.76 13.36 -48.90
C TYR A 57 23.40 12.50 -47.67
N CYS A 58 22.30 11.75 -47.78
CA CYS A 58 21.82 10.85 -46.73
C CYS A 58 22.87 9.82 -46.31
N THR A 59 23.60 9.24 -47.27
CA THR A 59 24.68 8.27 -47.04
C THR A 59 25.80 8.87 -46.20
N SER A 60 26.27 10.06 -46.57
CA SER A 60 27.31 10.80 -45.85
C SER A 60 26.91 11.13 -44.40
N PHE A 61 25.67 11.57 -44.18
CA PHE A 61 25.16 11.81 -42.82
C PHE A 61 25.04 10.54 -42.00
N VAL A 62 24.51 9.45 -42.57
CA VAL A 62 24.41 8.18 -41.84
C VAL A 62 25.79 7.62 -41.53
N ALA A 63 26.79 7.79 -42.42
CA ALA A 63 28.17 7.43 -42.13
C ALA A 63 28.76 8.25 -40.97
N ASN A 64 28.44 9.56 -40.89
CA ASN A 64 28.75 10.38 -39.72
C ASN A 64 28.12 9.82 -38.44
N ARG A 65 26.83 9.47 -38.46
CA ARG A 65 26.13 8.88 -37.31
C ARG A 65 26.78 7.57 -36.86
N LEU A 66 27.04 6.66 -37.80
CA LEU A 66 27.70 5.40 -37.49
C LEU A 66 29.08 5.63 -36.85
N SER A 67 29.87 6.56 -37.38
CA SER A 67 31.21 6.84 -36.85
C SER A 67 31.17 7.53 -35.48
N LYS A 68 30.39 8.61 -35.35
CA LYS A 68 30.35 9.44 -34.13
C LYS A 68 29.57 8.81 -33.00
N VAL A 69 28.44 8.17 -33.30
CA VAL A 69 27.50 7.65 -32.31
C VAL A 69 27.72 6.15 -32.10
N ASN A 70 27.60 5.34 -33.14
CA ASN A 70 27.76 3.89 -33.04
C ASN A 70 29.21 3.44 -32.80
N LYS A 71 30.18 4.36 -32.94
CA LYS A 71 31.62 4.04 -32.91
C LYS A 71 31.96 2.94 -33.92
N PHE A 72 31.44 3.11 -35.14
CA PHE A 72 31.59 2.20 -36.27
C PHE A 72 31.99 2.97 -37.53
N ASP A 73 33.13 2.63 -38.09
CA ASP A 73 33.59 3.20 -39.35
C ASP A 73 33.24 2.27 -40.50
N ILE A 74 32.42 2.75 -41.43
CA ILE A 74 31.96 1.97 -42.57
C ILE A 74 33.13 1.64 -43.52
N GLN A 75 33.43 0.36 -43.64
CA GLN A 75 34.49 -0.13 -44.52
C GLN A 75 33.93 -0.36 -45.93
N ARG A 76 34.26 0.55 -46.85
CA ARG A 76 33.66 0.52 -48.18
C ARG A 76 34.13 -0.64 -49.06
N GLY A 77 35.34 -1.15 -48.85
CA GLY A 77 35.89 -2.31 -49.56
C GLY A 77 35.88 -2.20 -51.10
N GLY A 78 35.95 -0.98 -51.65
CA GLY A 78 35.84 -0.73 -53.09
C GLY A 78 34.42 -0.87 -53.68
N LEU A 79 33.40 -1.09 -52.84
CA LEU A 79 32.00 -1.21 -53.26
C LEU A 79 31.33 0.16 -53.42
N ASP A 80 30.27 0.18 -54.22
CA ASP A 80 29.37 1.33 -54.36
C ASP A 80 28.44 1.43 -53.14
N TRP A 81 28.50 2.54 -52.42
CA TRP A 81 27.68 2.80 -51.24
C TRP A 81 26.68 3.92 -51.49
N ASP A 82 26.10 3.97 -52.69
CA ASP A 82 24.83 4.66 -52.90
C ASP A 82 23.72 4.01 -52.09
N ALA A 83 22.78 4.81 -51.60
CA ALA A 83 21.78 4.38 -50.62
C ALA A 83 20.98 3.13 -51.05
N ASN A 84 20.75 2.93 -52.35
CA ASN A 84 20.08 1.74 -52.89
C ASN A 84 20.88 0.44 -52.79
N LYS A 85 22.20 0.53 -52.57
CA LYS A 85 23.12 -0.62 -52.48
C LYS A 85 23.50 -1.00 -51.05
N TRP A 86 23.25 -0.12 -50.07
CA TRP A 86 23.68 -0.31 -48.68
C TRP A 86 23.27 -1.66 -48.09
N ALA A 87 21.98 -2.02 -48.20
CA ALA A 87 21.46 -3.26 -47.64
C ALA A 87 22.12 -4.50 -48.26
N ALA A 88 22.26 -4.52 -49.58
CA ALA A 88 22.88 -5.64 -50.30
C ALA A 88 24.37 -5.78 -49.96
N ASN A 89 25.10 -4.67 -49.88
CA ASN A 89 26.52 -4.67 -49.55
C ASN A 89 26.77 -5.01 -48.09
N ALA A 90 25.96 -4.49 -47.17
CA ALA A 90 26.08 -4.85 -45.76
C ALA A 90 25.86 -6.35 -45.57
N LYS A 91 24.86 -6.92 -46.25
CA LYS A 91 24.60 -8.36 -46.25
C LYS A 91 25.75 -9.16 -46.85
N SER A 92 26.36 -8.71 -47.96
CA SER A 92 27.52 -9.39 -48.57
C SER A 92 28.77 -9.33 -47.70
N GLN A 93 28.90 -8.30 -46.86
CA GLN A 93 29.94 -8.17 -45.85
C GLN A 93 29.61 -8.90 -44.52
N GLY A 94 28.48 -9.60 -44.44
CA GLY A 94 28.09 -10.42 -43.28
C GLY A 94 27.35 -9.68 -42.17
N TYR A 95 26.95 -8.42 -42.37
CA TYR A 95 26.11 -7.70 -41.41
C TYR A 95 24.67 -8.20 -41.45
N ARG A 96 23.99 -8.15 -40.29
CA ARG A 96 22.58 -8.49 -40.19
C ARG A 96 21.76 -7.42 -40.93
N VAL A 97 20.86 -7.87 -41.78
CA VAL A 97 19.89 -7.04 -42.49
C VAL A 97 18.53 -7.72 -42.41
N ASP A 98 17.60 -7.12 -41.68
CA ASP A 98 16.26 -7.67 -41.44
C ASP A 98 15.21 -6.57 -41.26
N ASN A 99 14.01 -6.91 -40.78
CA ASN A 99 12.87 -5.99 -40.66
C ASN A 99 12.62 -5.51 -39.22
N THR A 100 13.56 -5.72 -38.31
CA THR A 100 13.46 -5.38 -36.89
C THR A 100 14.27 -4.10 -36.64
N PRO A 101 13.63 -2.97 -36.32
CA PRO A 101 14.40 -1.78 -35.96
C PRO A 101 15.14 -1.97 -34.64
N GLU A 102 16.37 -1.44 -34.56
CA GLU A 102 17.10 -1.23 -33.32
C GLU A 102 17.64 0.21 -33.31
N ILE A 103 17.78 0.81 -32.12
CA ILE A 103 18.36 2.17 -32.01
C ILE A 103 19.80 2.10 -32.50
N GLY A 104 20.18 3.02 -33.39
CA GLY A 104 21.47 2.99 -34.05
C GLY A 104 21.50 2.20 -35.36
N ALA A 105 20.46 1.44 -35.70
CA ALA A 105 20.37 0.78 -36.99
C ALA A 105 20.21 1.81 -38.13
N VAL A 106 20.50 1.38 -39.36
CA VAL A 106 20.23 2.19 -40.56
C VAL A 106 18.93 1.72 -41.19
N ALA A 107 17.92 2.60 -41.23
CA ALA A 107 16.71 2.40 -42.01
C ALA A 107 17.02 2.63 -43.49
N ALA A 108 16.76 1.63 -44.34
CA ALA A 108 17.07 1.69 -45.77
C ALA A 108 15.81 1.59 -46.64
N TRP A 109 15.70 2.50 -47.61
CA TRP A 109 14.74 2.45 -48.71
C TRP A 109 15.50 2.24 -50.01
N SER A 110 15.85 0.99 -50.29
CA SER A 110 16.65 0.63 -51.45
C SER A 110 16.00 1.11 -52.75
N SER A 111 14.68 0.96 -52.85
CA SER A 111 13.90 1.42 -54.02
C SER A 111 13.82 2.95 -54.17
N LYS A 112 14.02 3.71 -53.08
CA LYS A 112 13.91 5.17 -53.06
C LYS A 112 15.26 5.87 -52.97
N PHE A 113 16.37 5.14 -53.04
CA PHE A 113 17.73 5.67 -52.92
C PHE A 113 17.91 6.51 -51.64
N HIS A 114 17.41 6.00 -50.50
CA HIS A 114 17.50 6.72 -49.24
C HIS A 114 17.88 5.85 -48.05
N VAL A 115 18.64 6.44 -47.12
CA VAL A 115 19.00 5.83 -45.84
C VAL A 115 18.86 6.87 -44.72
N ALA A 116 18.47 6.42 -43.53
CA ALA A 116 18.36 7.24 -42.33
C ALA A 116 18.85 6.48 -41.10
N TRP A 117 19.21 7.19 -40.04
CA TRP A 117 19.66 6.59 -38.78
C TRP A 117 18.50 6.52 -37.77
N VAL A 118 18.29 5.37 -37.14
CA VAL A 118 17.22 5.15 -36.15
C VAL A 118 17.64 5.74 -34.81
N ALA A 119 17.01 6.84 -34.41
CA ALA A 119 17.32 7.56 -33.17
C ALA A 119 16.55 7.05 -31.95
N ASP A 120 15.30 6.64 -32.12
CA ASP A 120 14.45 6.13 -31.03
C ASP A 120 13.38 5.18 -31.59
N ILE A 121 12.81 4.34 -30.72
CA ILE A 121 11.76 3.38 -31.05
C ILE A 121 10.67 3.46 -29.98
N LYS A 122 9.43 3.76 -30.39
CA LYS A 122 8.29 3.85 -29.48
C LYS A 122 7.10 3.10 -30.05
N GLY A 123 6.85 1.90 -29.52
CA GLY A 123 5.79 1.02 -30.00
C GLY A 123 6.01 0.62 -31.46
N ASP A 124 5.09 1.01 -32.34
CA ASP A 124 5.16 0.72 -33.79
C ASP A 124 5.78 1.84 -34.63
N GLN A 125 6.32 2.86 -33.98
CA GLN A 125 6.99 3.97 -34.65
C GLN A 125 8.49 4.00 -34.34
N ILE A 126 9.25 4.49 -35.30
CA ILE A 126 10.65 4.84 -35.13
C ILE A 126 10.86 6.32 -35.39
N LEU A 127 11.75 6.93 -34.62
CA LEU A 127 12.26 8.27 -34.86
C LEU A 127 13.51 8.12 -35.71
N ILE A 128 13.55 8.76 -36.87
CA ILE A 128 14.71 8.76 -37.74
C ILE A 128 15.34 10.14 -37.83
N GLU A 129 16.67 10.16 -37.96
CA GLU A 129 17.45 11.33 -38.32
C GLU A 129 18.08 11.11 -39.68
N GLU A 130 17.97 12.10 -40.57
CA GLU A 130 18.33 11.96 -41.97
C GLU A 130 18.83 13.29 -42.56
N TYR A 131 19.52 13.20 -43.69
CA TYR A 131 19.90 14.34 -44.51
C TYR A 131 19.32 14.22 -45.91
N ASN A 132 19.10 15.36 -46.56
CA ASN A 132 18.73 15.45 -47.96
C ASN A 132 17.43 14.74 -48.33
N TYR A 133 16.55 14.51 -47.34
CA TYR A 133 15.20 13.99 -47.59
C TYR A 133 14.38 14.94 -48.47
N ASP A 134 14.67 16.24 -48.38
CA ASP A 134 14.04 17.32 -49.16
C ASP A 134 14.79 17.67 -50.45
N TYR A 135 15.83 16.90 -50.82
CA TYR A 135 16.72 17.18 -51.95
C TYR A 135 17.51 18.50 -51.87
N LYS A 136 17.59 19.14 -50.69
CA LYS A 136 18.33 20.40 -50.47
C LYS A 136 19.55 20.25 -49.56
N GLY A 137 19.88 19.02 -49.16
CA GLY A 137 21.00 18.69 -48.28
C GLY A 137 20.78 19.12 -46.83
N ASN A 138 19.53 19.22 -46.38
CA ASN A 138 19.18 19.65 -45.04
C ASN A 138 19.01 18.45 -44.09
N TYR A 139 19.33 18.68 -42.82
CA TYR A 139 18.99 17.77 -41.72
C TYR A 139 17.47 17.74 -41.51
N ASN A 140 16.94 16.55 -41.26
CA ASN A 140 15.54 16.36 -40.91
C ASN A 140 15.41 15.27 -39.83
N VAL A 141 14.33 15.38 -39.03
CA VAL A 141 13.96 14.41 -38.02
C VAL A 141 12.46 14.18 -38.06
N ARG A 142 12.02 12.91 -38.06
CA ARG A 142 10.59 12.59 -38.08
C ARG A 142 10.29 11.20 -37.53
N TRP A 143 9.10 11.06 -36.96
CA TRP A 143 8.51 9.77 -36.64
C TRP A 143 7.91 9.14 -37.90
N ILE A 144 8.18 7.86 -38.11
CA ILE A 144 7.60 7.06 -39.18
C ILE A 144 7.17 5.70 -38.64
N SER A 145 6.30 5.01 -39.38
CA SER A 145 6.01 3.60 -39.11
C SER A 145 7.29 2.78 -39.24
N LYS A 146 7.51 1.83 -38.31
CA LYS A 146 8.64 0.89 -38.38
C LYS A 146 8.60 -0.02 -39.63
N ASN A 147 7.46 -0.09 -40.31
CA ASN A 147 7.32 -0.87 -41.54
C ASN A 147 7.51 -0.01 -42.80
N ALA A 148 7.87 1.27 -42.66
CA ALA A 148 8.09 2.15 -43.80
C ALA A 148 9.41 1.91 -44.55
N PRO A 149 10.55 1.61 -43.90
CA PRO A 149 11.79 1.18 -44.58
C PRO A 149 11.65 -0.21 -45.22
N ASP A 150 12.42 -0.48 -46.27
CA ASP A 150 12.49 -1.79 -46.93
C ASP A 150 13.20 -2.82 -46.02
N ASN A 151 14.15 -2.37 -45.19
CA ASN A 151 14.89 -3.16 -44.20
C ASN A 151 15.69 -2.23 -43.26
N TYR A 152 16.24 -2.84 -42.20
CA TYR A 152 17.19 -2.26 -41.27
C TYR A 152 18.55 -2.95 -41.40
N ILE A 153 19.61 -2.16 -41.41
CA ILE A 153 21.00 -2.64 -41.49
C ILE A 153 21.65 -2.44 -40.11
N HIS A 154 22.21 -3.52 -39.58
CA HIS A 154 22.75 -3.58 -38.23
C HIS A 154 24.27 -3.71 -38.24
N PHE A 155 24.97 -2.57 -38.21
CA PHE A 155 26.44 -2.53 -38.21
C PHE A 155 27.01 -2.69 -36.80
N LYS A 156 26.56 -1.82 -35.88
CA LYS A 156 26.98 -1.77 -34.48
C LYS A 156 25.96 -0.95 -33.72
N ASP A 157 24.76 -1.49 -33.62
CA ASP A 157 23.62 -0.77 -33.08
C ASP A 157 23.85 -0.38 -31.63
N ILE A 158 23.15 0.66 -31.19
CA ILE A 158 23.22 1.12 -29.82
C ILE A 158 22.42 0.15 -28.98
N LYS A 159 23.14 -0.63 -28.16
CA LYS A 159 22.52 -1.39 -27.09
C LYS A 159 22.02 -0.41 -26.03
N VAL A 160 20.83 0.13 -26.24
CA VAL A 160 20.05 0.66 -25.13
C VAL A 160 19.74 -0.54 -24.26
N GLN A 161 20.40 -0.62 -23.09
CA GLN A 161 19.86 -1.43 -22.02
C GLN A 161 18.49 -0.83 -21.72
N VAL A 162 17.44 -1.36 -22.36
CA VAL A 162 16.10 -1.21 -21.79
C VAL A 162 16.26 -1.82 -20.42
N PRO A 163 16.22 -1.05 -19.32
CA PRO A 163 16.34 -1.65 -18.01
C PRO A 163 15.25 -2.71 -17.96
N THR A 164 15.63 -3.98 -17.82
CA THR A 164 14.67 -5.02 -17.48
C THR A 164 13.83 -4.44 -16.36
N PRO A 165 12.49 -4.36 -16.47
CA PRO A 165 11.67 -3.80 -15.42
C PRO A 165 12.06 -4.49 -14.12
N THR A 166 12.79 -3.77 -13.25
CA THR A 166 13.28 -4.35 -12.00
C THR A 166 12.03 -4.61 -11.20
N LEU A 167 11.72 -5.88 -10.93
CA LEU A 167 10.60 -6.20 -10.07
C LEU A 167 10.87 -5.63 -8.67
N PRO A 168 9.84 -5.19 -7.93
CA PRO A 168 10.03 -4.71 -6.59
C PRO A 168 10.58 -5.83 -5.70
N ASN A 169 11.54 -5.49 -4.83
CA ASN A 169 11.92 -6.35 -3.72
C ASN A 169 10.73 -6.52 -2.76
N LYS A 170 10.69 -7.63 -2.03
CA LYS A 170 9.71 -7.80 -0.94
C LYS A 170 9.89 -6.68 0.09
N ASN A 171 8.78 -6.16 0.63
CA ASN A 171 8.83 -5.20 1.74
C ASN A 171 9.55 -5.79 2.96
N VAL A 172 10.04 -4.94 3.85
CA VAL A 172 10.64 -5.38 5.12
C VAL A 172 9.59 -6.15 5.92
N ALA A 173 9.95 -7.34 6.41
CA ALA A 173 9.07 -8.17 7.22
C ALA A 173 8.84 -7.52 8.59
N GLN A 174 7.59 -7.51 9.05
CA GLN A 174 7.23 -7.07 10.40
C GLN A 174 6.68 -8.25 11.21
N PRO A 175 6.90 -8.26 12.54
CA PRO A 175 6.32 -9.28 13.41
C PRO A 175 4.79 -9.20 13.39
N ILE A 176 4.15 -10.34 13.63
CA ILE A 176 2.69 -10.39 13.80
C ILE A 176 2.33 -9.60 15.06
N SER A 177 1.49 -8.58 14.92
CA SER A 177 1.00 -7.75 16.02
C SER A 177 -0.42 -8.18 16.43
N LEU A 178 -0.92 -7.67 17.56
CA LEU A 178 -2.33 -7.77 17.94
C LEU A 178 -3.25 -6.85 17.12
N GLY A 179 -2.69 -6.02 16.23
CA GLY A 179 -3.43 -5.12 15.36
C GLY A 179 -3.89 -5.80 14.06
N ILE A 180 -3.76 -5.11 12.93
CA ILE A 180 -4.09 -5.67 11.61
C ILE A 180 -2.81 -6.03 10.87
N ASN A 181 -2.73 -7.29 10.43
CA ASN A 181 -1.58 -7.83 9.72
C ASN A 181 -2.01 -8.19 8.30
N TYR A 182 -1.15 -8.01 7.32
CA TYR A 182 -1.52 -8.27 5.92
C TYR A 182 -0.34 -8.55 5.01
N GLU A 183 -0.66 -9.27 3.94
CA GLU A 183 0.23 -9.67 2.85
C GLU A 183 -0.49 -9.43 1.52
N THR A 184 0.28 -9.08 0.49
CA THR A 184 -0.20 -9.01 -0.89
C THR A 184 0.58 -9.97 -1.78
N HIS A 185 -0.09 -10.63 -2.71
CA HIS A 185 0.56 -11.35 -3.80
C HIS A 185 0.76 -10.39 -4.98
N VAL A 186 2.00 -10.00 -5.26
CA VAL A 186 2.34 -9.11 -6.38
C VAL A 186 2.69 -9.93 -7.60
N SER A 187 2.11 -9.58 -8.76
CA SER A 187 2.33 -10.31 -10.01
C SER A 187 3.82 -10.41 -10.36
N LYS A 188 4.26 -11.61 -10.78
CA LYS A 188 5.66 -11.98 -11.08
C LYS A 188 6.64 -11.94 -9.89
N VAL A 189 6.22 -11.50 -8.72
CA VAL A 189 7.05 -11.48 -7.48
C VAL A 189 6.61 -12.56 -6.50
N GLY A 190 5.29 -12.75 -6.38
CA GLY A 190 4.68 -13.66 -5.40
C GLY A 190 4.23 -12.93 -4.14
N TRP A 191 4.08 -13.70 -3.05
CA TRP A 191 3.71 -13.15 -1.75
C TRP A 191 4.80 -12.26 -1.19
N MET A 192 4.43 -11.02 -0.91
CA MET A 192 5.24 -10.05 -0.18
C MET A 192 5.31 -10.44 1.30
N ASN A 193 6.29 -9.90 2.04
CA ASN A 193 6.43 -10.23 3.46
C ASN A 193 5.27 -9.63 4.28
N ASN A 194 4.93 -10.26 5.42
CA ASN A 194 3.95 -9.73 6.36
C ASN A 194 4.30 -8.31 6.81
N VAL A 195 3.30 -7.45 6.83
CA VAL A 195 3.35 -6.12 7.45
C VAL A 195 2.17 -5.92 8.40
N SER A 196 2.23 -4.87 9.21
CA SER A 196 1.18 -4.48 10.14
C SER A 196 0.90 -2.98 10.09
N ASP A 197 -0.29 -2.59 10.56
CA ASP A 197 -0.73 -1.21 10.86
C ASP A 197 0.08 -0.07 10.20
N GLY A 198 -0.38 0.37 9.04
CA GLY A 198 0.08 1.56 8.34
C GLY A 198 1.25 1.31 7.38
N ALA A 199 1.93 0.18 7.50
CA ALA A 199 3.03 -0.18 6.60
C ALA A 199 2.55 -0.52 5.18
N LEU A 200 3.37 -0.27 4.18
CA LEU A 200 3.01 -0.56 2.80
C LEU A 200 3.16 -2.07 2.51
N SER A 201 2.14 -2.68 1.90
CA SER A 201 2.27 -3.98 1.22
C SER A 201 1.97 -3.81 -0.27
N GLY A 202 2.77 -4.46 -1.12
CA GLY A 202 2.78 -4.24 -2.57
C GLY A 202 3.94 -3.35 -3.02
N SER A 203 3.75 -2.58 -4.08
CA SER A 203 4.79 -1.68 -4.61
C SER A 203 4.20 -0.45 -5.30
N THR A 204 4.97 0.63 -5.36
CA THR A 204 4.61 1.85 -6.10
C THR A 204 5.68 2.15 -7.13
N GLY A 205 5.29 2.63 -8.32
CA GLY A 205 6.24 3.02 -9.38
C GLY A 205 6.71 1.89 -10.29
N PHE A 206 6.36 0.62 -10.00
CA PHE A 206 6.78 -0.55 -10.78
C PHE A 206 5.76 -1.00 -11.83
N GLY A 207 4.53 -0.48 -11.80
CA GLY A 207 3.50 -0.87 -12.77
C GLY A 207 2.96 -2.30 -12.63
N VAL A 208 3.25 -2.98 -11.51
CA VAL A 208 2.86 -4.38 -11.28
C VAL A 208 1.63 -4.49 -10.37
N PRO A 209 0.60 -5.29 -10.74
CA PRO A 209 -0.61 -5.45 -9.94
C PRO A 209 -0.41 -6.33 -8.72
N ILE A 210 -1.17 -6.02 -7.67
CA ILE A 210 -1.56 -7.00 -6.65
C ILE A 210 -2.60 -7.92 -7.27
N GLU A 211 -2.44 -9.24 -7.14
CA GLU A 211 -3.37 -10.26 -7.64
C GLU A 211 -4.24 -10.84 -6.52
N ALA A 212 -3.72 -10.89 -5.30
CA ALA A 212 -4.45 -11.35 -4.12
C ALA A 212 -3.98 -10.67 -2.83
N ILE A 213 -4.84 -10.70 -1.82
CA ILE A 213 -4.60 -10.16 -0.47
C ILE A 213 -4.92 -11.20 0.59
N LYS A 214 -4.20 -11.13 1.71
CA LYS A 214 -4.49 -11.85 2.95
C LYS A 214 -4.43 -10.86 4.10
N ILE A 215 -5.46 -10.82 4.94
CA ILE A 215 -5.57 -9.91 6.09
C ILE A 215 -5.89 -10.75 7.33
N ILE A 216 -5.20 -10.46 8.42
CA ILE A 216 -5.36 -11.14 9.71
C ILE A 216 -5.64 -10.10 10.79
N PHE A 217 -6.78 -10.26 11.48
CA PHE A 217 -7.03 -9.57 12.74
C PHE A 217 -6.25 -10.28 13.85
N GLY A 218 -5.27 -9.60 14.42
CA GLY A 218 -4.26 -10.21 15.30
C GLY A 218 -4.76 -10.50 16.72
N ASN A 219 -5.71 -9.71 17.23
CA ASN A 219 -6.22 -9.89 18.59
C ASN A 219 -7.29 -10.99 18.66
N ARG A 220 -6.88 -12.18 19.11
CA ARG A 220 -7.76 -13.35 19.28
C ARG A 220 -8.57 -13.34 20.58
N ASP A 221 -8.28 -12.42 21.50
CA ASP A 221 -9.00 -12.31 22.77
C ASP A 221 -10.29 -11.48 22.63
N ILE A 222 -10.49 -10.81 21.49
CA ILE A 222 -11.69 -10.06 21.15
C ILE A 222 -12.61 -10.95 20.31
N ASP A 223 -13.89 -11.01 20.68
CA ASP A 223 -14.89 -11.65 19.85
C ASP A 223 -15.10 -10.87 18.54
N GLY A 224 -15.10 -11.56 17.40
CA GLY A 224 -15.10 -10.94 16.09
C GLY A 224 -13.76 -11.02 15.35
N SER A 225 -13.74 -10.55 14.11
CA SER A 225 -12.59 -10.68 13.22
C SER A 225 -12.63 -9.66 12.09
N VAL A 226 -11.83 -9.89 11.04
CA VAL A 226 -11.88 -9.16 9.77
C VAL A 226 -12.52 -10.03 8.68
N GLU A 227 -13.38 -9.42 7.89
CA GLU A 227 -13.89 -9.96 6.62
C GLU A 227 -13.51 -9.01 5.48
N TYR A 228 -13.16 -9.56 4.34
CA TYR A 228 -12.76 -8.77 3.18
C TYR A 228 -13.11 -9.46 1.87
N ARG A 229 -13.21 -8.66 0.81
CA ARG A 229 -13.32 -9.14 -0.57
C ARG A 229 -12.58 -8.22 -1.52
N VAL A 230 -12.28 -8.73 -2.71
CA VAL A 230 -11.67 -7.97 -3.79
C VAL A 230 -12.48 -8.03 -5.07
N HIS A 231 -12.38 -6.98 -5.87
CA HIS A 231 -12.83 -6.94 -7.25
C HIS A 231 -11.65 -7.29 -8.16
N VAL A 232 -11.68 -8.43 -8.82
CA VAL A 232 -10.59 -8.88 -9.70
C VAL A 232 -10.92 -8.58 -11.15
N SER A 233 -9.92 -8.10 -11.90
CA SER A 233 -10.09 -7.78 -13.32
C SER A 233 -10.63 -8.96 -14.12
N LYS A 234 -11.66 -8.71 -14.95
CA LYS A 234 -12.40 -9.70 -15.76
C LYS A 234 -13.15 -10.78 -14.96
N ILE A 235 -13.22 -10.69 -13.63
CA ILE A 235 -13.98 -11.60 -12.77
C ILE A 235 -15.08 -10.83 -12.03
N GLY A 236 -14.75 -9.64 -11.52
CA GLY A 236 -15.64 -8.85 -10.68
C GLY A 236 -15.40 -9.08 -9.19
N TRP A 237 -16.41 -8.72 -8.38
CA TRP A 237 -16.38 -8.95 -6.94
C TRP A 237 -16.39 -10.43 -6.61
N MET A 238 -15.36 -10.88 -5.90
CA MET A 238 -15.30 -12.22 -5.33
C MET A 238 -16.07 -12.29 -4.01
N PRO A 239 -16.41 -13.50 -3.51
CA PRO A 239 -17.04 -13.66 -2.21
C PRO A 239 -16.21 -13.06 -1.06
N TRP A 240 -16.90 -12.72 0.02
CA TRP A 240 -16.24 -12.34 1.28
C TRP A 240 -15.48 -13.53 1.86
N VAL A 241 -14.24 -13.30 2.27
CA VAL A 241 -13.39 -14.26 2.97
C VAL A 241 -13.11 -13.78 4.38
N LYS A 242 -12.70 -14.71 5.23
CA LYS A 242 -12.39 -14.45 6.65
C LYS A 242 -10.90 -14.22 6.87
N SER A 243 -10.56 -13.75 8.06
CA SER A 243 -9.20 -13.56 8.53
C SER A 243 -8.26 -14.72 8.17
N GLY A 244 -7.20 -14.42 7.42
CA GLY A 244 -6.17 -15.38 7.01
C GLY A 244 -6.43 -16.11 5.69
N GLU A 245 -7.63 -16.02 5.13
CA GLU A 245 -7.98 -16.62 3.83
C GLU A 245 -7.49 -15.77 2.66
N ILE A 246 -7.38 -16.34 1.47
CA ILE A 246 -6.91 -15.60 0.29
C ILE A 246 -8.10 -14.98 -0.43
N ALA A 247 -8.09 -13.66 -0.64
CA ALA A 247 -9.01 -12.98 -1.55
C ALA A 247 -8.26 -12.56 -2.83
N GLY A 248 -8.71 -13.05 -3.99
CA GLY A 248 -8.11 -12.73 -5.29
C GLY A 248 -7.63 -13.98 -6.03
N THR A 249 -6.63 -13.79 -6.91
CA THR A 249 -5.99 -14.87 -7.66
C THR A 249 -4.47 -14.85 -7.46
N THR A 250 -3.80 -15.96 -7.73
CA THR A 250 -2.33 -16.03 -7.66
C THR A 250 -1.79 -16.62 -8.95
N GLY A 251 -0.88 -15.92 -9.63
CA GLY A 251 -0.20 -16.41 -10.83
C GLY A 251 -1.07 -16.42 -12.10
N GLN A 252 -2.28 -15.85 -12.04
CA GLN A 252 -3.21 -15.83 -13.18
C GLN A 252 -3.11 -14.56 -14.03
N SER A 253 -2.20 -13.63 -13.70
CA SER A 253 -2.08 -12.32 -14.37
C SER A 253 -3.39 -11.51 -14.36
N LYS A 254 -4.21 -11.68 -13.32
CA LYS A 254 -5.45 -10.94 -13.08
C LYS A 254 -5.31 -10.10 -11.82
N GLY A 255 -5.16 -8.79 -11.99
CA GLY A 255 -4.99 -7.86 -10.89
C GLY A 255 -6.28 -7.56 -10.14
N VAL A 256 -6.16 -7.26 -8.85
CA VAL A 256 -7.18 -6.63 -8.03
C VAL A 256 -7.35 -5.18 -8.52
N GLU A 257 -8.59 -4.76 -8.74
CA GLU A 257 -8.94 -3.39 -9.10
C GLU A 257 -9.49 -2.60 -7.90
N ALA A 258 -10.17 -3.27 -6.97
CA ALA A 258 -10.71 -2.70 -5.74
C ALA A 258 -10.83 -3.72 -4.60
N LEU A 259 -11.02 -3.24 -3.38
CA LEU A 259 -11.23 -4.03 -2.18
C LEU A 259 -12.22 -3.37 -1.21
N GLU A 260 -12.87 -4.22 -0.41
CA GLU A 260 -13.71 -3.83 0.73
C GLU A 260 -13.32 -4.67 1.94
N VAL A 261 -13.21 -4.02 3.09
CA VAL A 261 -12.75 -4.65 4.34
C VAL A 261 -13.58 -4.15 5.51
N ARG A 262 -14.09 -5.06 6.34
CA ARG A 262 -14.90 -4.74 7.52
C ARG A 262 -14.52 -5.60 8.72
N LEU A 263 -14.78 -5.10 9.91
CA LEU A 263 -14.68 -5.85 11.15
C LEU A 263 -16.03 -6.47 11.53
N THR A 264 -16.00 -7.57 12.28
CA THR A 264 -17.18 -8.28 12.77
C THR A 264 -17.14 -8.39 14.30
N GLY A 265 -18.25 -8.83 14.92
CA GLY A 265 -18.33 -9.04 16.37
C GLY A 265 -18.06 -7.79 17.21
N GLU A 266 -17.46 -7.97 18.39
CA GLU A 266 -17.01 -6.88 19.27
C GLU A 266 -15.86 -6.07 18.67
N ALA A 267 -15.05 -6.66 17.78
CA ALA A 267 -13.96 -5.93 17.12
C ALA A 267 -14.44 -4.68 16.37
N SER A 268 -15.63 -4.70 15.74
CA SER A 268 -16.22 -3.54 15.06
C SER A 268 -16.77 -2.46 16.00
N LYS A 269 -17.03 -2.83 17.27
CA LYS A 269 -17.40 -1.87 18.32
C LYS A 269 -16.18 -1.16 18.88
N TYR A 270 -15.05 -1.87 18.98
CA TYR A 270 -13.82 -1.35 19.57
C TYR A 270 -12.91 -0.65 18.56
N TYR A 271 -13.02 -0.98 17.28
CA TYR A 271 -12.17 -0.43 16.24
C TYR A 271 -12.93 -0.08 14.97
N ASP A 272 -12.42 0.93 14.27
CA ASP A 272 -12.65 1.13 12.85
C ASP A 272 -11.42 0.60 12.08
N ILE A 273 -11.66 0.00 10.91
CA ILE A 273 -10.59 -0.36 9.99
C ILE A 273 -10.50 0.68 8.88
N GLU A 274 -9.36 1.38 8.82
CA GLU A 274 -9.04 2.36 7.80
C GLU A 274 -8.11 1.74 6.75
N TYR A 275 -8.35 2.00 5.48
CA TYR A 275 -7.51 1.48 4.41
C TYR A 275 -7.46 2.36 3.18
N GLN A 276 -6.37 2.21 2.44
CA GLN A 276 -6.05 3.01 1.28
C GLN A 276 -5.45 2.12 0.19
N ALA A 277 -5.77 2.41 -1.07
CA ALA A 277 -5.22 1.75 -2.23
C ALA A 277 -4.40 2.73 -3.08
N HIS A 278 -3.24 2.27 -3.55
CA HIS A 278 -2.49 2.91 -4.62
C HIS A 278 -2.89 2.29 -5.95
N VAL A 279 -3.56 3.04 -6.81
CA VAL A 279 -4.09 2.57 -8.09
C VAL A 279 -3.19 3.01 -9.24
N GLU A 280 -3.02 2.13 -10.22
CA GLU A 280 -2.29 2.39 -11.46
C GLU A 280 -2.65 3.76 -12.05
N LYS A 281 -1.62 4.60 -12.30
CA LYS A 281 -1.72 5.96 -12.87
C LYS A 281 -2.56 6.97 -12.06
N MET A 282 -3.12 6.57 -10.92
CA MET A 282 -3.91 7.44 -10.04
C MET A 282 -3.20 7.72 -8.71
N GLY A 283 -2.22 6.88 -8.34
CA GLY A 283 -1.52 7.01 -7.09
C GLY A 283 -2.38 6.57 -5.90
N TRP A 284 -2.02 7.07 -4.72
CA TRP A 284 -2.79 6.84 -3.48
C TRP A 284 -4.15 7.56 -3.55
N GLN A 285 -5.23 6.79 -3.46
CA GLN A 285 -6.59 7.33 -3.32
C GLN A 285 -6.89 7.75 -1.88
N ALA A 286 -8.02 8.40 -1.60
CA ALA A 286 -8.39 8.73 -0.22
C ALA A 286 -8.51 7.48 0.67
N THR A 287 -8.22 7.63 1.96
CA THR A 287 -8.49 6.58 2.96
C THR A 287 -10.00 6.37 3.08
N VAL A 288 -10.41 5.11 3.08
CA VAL A 288 -11.80 4.69 3.31
C VAL A 288 -11.88 3.84 4.56
N THR A 289 -13.09 3.61 5.06
CA THR A 289 -13.31 2.91 6.32
C THR A 289 -14.41 1.85 6.20
N ASN A 290 -14.32 0.79 6.99
CA ASN A 290 -15.43 -0.12 7.32
C ASN A 290 -16.36 -0.50 6.15
N GLY A 291 -15.84 -1.26 5.18
CA GLY A 291 -16.61 -1.83 4.08
C GLY A 291 -16.80 -0.91 2.88
N GLN A 292 -16.32 0.33 2.94
CA GLN A 292 -16.29 1.23 1.78
C GLN A 292 -15.30 0.75 0.71
N THR A 293 -15.56 1.02 -0.56
CA THR A 293 -14.67 0.57 -1.63
C THR A 293 -13.39 1.41 -1.70
N ALA A 294 -12.23 0.76 -1.61
CA ALA A 294 -10.94 1.34 -2.03
C ALA A 294 -10.57 0.78 -3.41
N GLY A 295 -10.04 1.60 -4.32
CA GLY A 295 -9.71 1.19 -5.69
C GLY A 295 -10.67 1.73 -6.74
N THR A 296 -10.75 1.01 -7.87
CA THR A 296 -11.72 1.26 -8.95
C THR A 296 -12.37 -0.05 -9.38
N THR A 297 -13.57 0.01 -9.93
CA THR A 297 -14.25 -1.17 -10.48
C THR A 297 -14.50 -0.96 -11.97
N GLY A 298 -14.05 -1.89 -12.82
CA GLY A 298 -14.37 -1.89 -14.26
C GLY A 298 -13.61 -0.85 -15.10
N GLN A 299 -12.64 -0.15 -14.52
CA GLN A 299 -11.81 0.84 -15.23
C GLN A 299 -10.53 0.23 -15.84
N SER A 300 -10.33 -1.09 -15.71
CA SER A 300 -9.09 -1.78 -16.12
C SER A 300 -7.83 -1.18 -15.49
N LYS A 301 -7.95 -0.60 -14.28
CA LYS A 301 -6.83 -0.08 -13.48
C LYS A 301 -6.68 -0.92 -12.23
N HIS A 302 -5.47 -1.39 -12.00
CA HIS A 302 -5.17 -2.30 -10.90
C HIS A 302 -4.62 -1.58 -9.67
N VAL A 303 -4.87 -2.14 -8.51
CA VAL A 303 -4.21 -1.79 -7.25
C VAL A 303 -2.79 -2.33 -7.26
N GLN A 304 -1.83 -1.51 -6.85
CA GLN A 304 -0.39 -1.81 -6.83
C GLN A 304 0.17 -1.91 -5.41
N ALA A 305 -0.41 -1.15 -4.47
CA ALA A 305 -0.06 -1.19 -3.06
C ALA A 305 -1.28 -0.87 -2.17
N ILE A 306 -1.25 -1.34 -0.93
CA ILE A 306 -2.27 -1.10 0.08
C ILE A 306 -1.67 -0.79 1.45
N LYS A 307 -2.45 -0.09 2.28
CA LYS A 307 -2.20 0.15 3.70
C LYS A 307 -3.47 -0.08 4.49
N PHE A 308 -3.37 -0.68 5.67
CA PHE A 308 -4.46 -0.82 6.62
C PHE A 308 -4.03 -0.29 7.98
N ASN A 309 -4.95 0.32 8.72
CA ASN A 309 -4.76 0.70 10.12
C ASN A 309 -6.00 0.33 10.92
N LEU A 310 -5.82 -0.19 12.13
CA LEU A 310 -6.89 -0.19 13.11
C LEU A 310 -6.88 1.12 13.90
N LYS A 311 -8.05 1.74 13.99
CA LYS A 311 -8.28 2.92 14.84
C LYS A 311 -9.18 2.54 15.99
N ARG A 312 -8.69 2.72 17.21
CA ARG A 312 -9.47 2.45 18.41
C ARG A 312 -10.58 3.49 18.55
N LYS A 313 -11.79 3.00 18.80
CA LYS A 313 -12.98 3.83 19.06
C LYS A 313 -13.09 4.14 20.55
N PRO A 314 -13.73 5.27 20.92
CA PRO A 314 -14.19 5.46 22.28
C PRO A 314 -15.11 4.31 22.70
N ILE A 315 -14.94 3.80 23.92
CA ILE A 315 -15.81 2.75 24.45
C ILE A 315 -17.07 3.41 25.00
N LEU A 316 -18.13 3.40 24.21
CA LEU A 316 -19.45 3.91 24.61
C LEU A 316 -20.36 2.73 24.96
N GLN A 317 -20.82 2.68 26.21
CA GLN A 317 -21.78 1.69 26.71
C GLN A 317 -22.77 2.37 27.63
N GLY A 318 -24.06 2.03 27.50
CA GLY A 318 -25.13 2.54 28.36
C GLY A 318 -25.41 4.03 28.17
N GLN A 319 -26.64 4.48 28.44
CA GLN A 319 -27.02 5.91 28.44
C GLN A 319 -28.15 6.23 29.45
N SER A 320 -28.82 5.23 30.03
CA SER A 320 -29.95 5.42 30.92
C SER A 320 -29.49 5.52 32.38
N GLU A 321 -29.82 6.62 33.04
CA GLU A 321 -29.75 6.65 34.51
C GLU A 321 -30.63 5.55 35.10
N PRO A 322 -30.28 4.96 36.27
CA PRO A 322 -31.11 3.96 36.92
C PRO A 322 -32.53 4.49 37.13
N ASN A 323 -33.53 3.74 36.66
CA ASN A 323 -34.93 4.05 36.92
C ASN A 323 -35.36 3.47 38.29
N ALA A 324 -36.62 3.68 38.69
CA ALA A 324 -37.15 3.13 39.94
C ALA A 324 -37.36 1.59 39.96
N SER A 325 -37.15 0.86 38.85
CA SER A 325 -37.49 -0.58 38.75
C SER A 325 -36.56 -1.38 37.82
N GLY A 326 -35.98 -2.46 38.34
CA GLY A 326 -35.13 -3.39 37.58
C GLY A 326 -33.63 -3.23 37.86
N LEU A 327 -32.83 -3.96 37.08
CA LEU A 327 -31.37 -4.07 37.26
C LEU A 327 -30.61 -3.12 36.34
N TYR A 328 -29.72 -2.31 36.94
CA TYR A 328 -28.80 -1.41 36.25
C TYR A 328 -27.40 -1.57 36.82
N TYR A 329 -26.38 -1.58 35.97
CA TYR A 329 -24.99 -1.65 36.43
C TYR A 329 -24.04 -1.01 35.44
N ARG A 330 -22.90 -0.55 35.94
CA ARG A 330 -21.84 0.04 35.12
C ARG A 330 -20.47 -0.26 35.69
N SER A 331 -19.47 -0.22 34.82
CA SER A 331 -18.09 -0.50 35.16
C SER A 331 -17.25 0.77 35.07
N HIS A 332 -16.31 0.93 35.99
CA HIS A 332 -15.21 1.87 35.89
C HIS A 332 -13.98 1.14 35.35
N LEU A 333 -13.48 1.54 34.18
CA LEU A 333 -12.29 0.95 33.57
C LEU A 333 -11.07 1.86 33.73
N ASP A 334 -9.88 1.28 33.83
CA ASP A 334 -8.62 2.03 34.04
C ASP A 334 -8.37 3.14 33.01
N LYS A 335 -8.69 2.89 31.74
CA LYS A 335 -8.42 3.82 30.63
C LYS A 335 -9.63 4.63 30.18
N GLU A 336 -10.85 4.24 30.58
CA GLU A 336 -12.10 4.84 30.10
C GLU A 336 -12.87 5.58 31.19
N GLY A 337 -12.53 5.37 32.46
CA GLY A 337 -13.35 5.84 33.57
C GLY A 337 -14.69 5.11 33.67
N TRP A 338 -15.70 5.78 34.20
CA TRP A 338 -17.07 5.24 34.27
C TRP A 338 -17.69 5.14 32.89
N LEU A 339 -18.09 3.94 32.51
CA LEU A 339 -19.01 3.71 31.41
C LEU A 339 -20.45 4.05 31.84
N GLY A 340 -21.38 4.16 30.89
CA GLY A 340 -22.80 4.31 31.20
C GLY A 340 -23.43 3.02 31.74
N PHE A 341 -24.61 3.17 32.36
CA PHE A 341 -25.37 2.05 32.90
C PHE A 341 -25.97 1.19 31.79
N VAL A 342 -25.80 -0.11 31.95
CA VAL A 342 -26.40 -1.16 31.14
C VAL A 342 -27.43 -1.92 31.97
N GLN A 343 -28.30 -2.65 31.29
CA GLN A 343 -29.43 -3.35 31.91
C GLN A 343 -29.21 -4.86 31.97
N ASN A 344 -30.25 -5.55 32.45
CA ASN A 344 -30.29 -7.00 32.63
C ASN A 344 -29.66 -7.77 31.45
N ASN A 345 -28.62 -8.56 31.75
CA ASN A 345 -27.85 -9.41 30.84
C ASN A 345 -26.97 -8.71 29.77
N GLU A 346 -26.89 -7.38 29.76
CA GLU A 346 -25.99 -6.65 28.87
C GLU A 346 -24.51 -6.74 29.32
N ILE A 347 -23.55 -6.41 28.46
CA ILE A 347 -22.13 -6.36 28.89
C ILE A 347 -21.85 -4.98 29.47
N SER A 348 -21.25 -4.93 30.66
CA SER A 348 -20.54 -3.74 31.14
C SER A 348 -19.04 -4.00 31.17
N GLY A 349 -18.25 -3.14 30.52
CA GLY A 349 -16.80 -3.31 30.36
C GLY A 349 -16.43 -3.87 28.98
N THR A 350 -15.19 -4.32 28.80
CA THR A 350 -14.67 -4.74 27.48
C THR A 350 -14.14 -6.17 27.50
N THR A 351 -14.25 -6.90 26.39
CA THR A 351 -13.65 -8.22 26.23
C THR A 351 -12.40 -8.12 25.37
N GLY A 352 -11.27 -8.68 25.82
CA GLY A 352 -10.06 -8.84 24.98
C GLY A 352 -9.21 -7.60 24.73
N LEU A 353 -9.64 -6.41 25.16
CA LEU A 353 -8.86 -5.17 25.01
C LEU A 353 -7.72 -5.01 26.01
N GLY A 354 -7.60 -5.88 27.01
CA GLY A 354 -6.56 -5.75 28.03
C GLY A 354 -6.80 -4.59 29.01
N ILE A 355 -8.01 -4.06 29.09
CA ILE A 355 -8.36 -2.94 29.97
C ILE A 355 -9.00 -3.50 31.23
N SER A 356 -8.38 -3.23 32.37
CA SER A 356 -8.88 -3.70 33.67
C SER A 356 -10.07 -2.86 34.13
N MET A 357 -11.06 -3.55 34.66
CA MET A 357 -12.09 -2.98 35.52
C MET A 357 -11.47 -2.66 36.87
N GLN A 358 -11.78 -1.49 37.41
CA GLN A 358 -11.31 -1.03 38.72
C GLN A 358 -12.44 -0.95 39.75
N SER A 359 -13.65 -0.68 39.28
CA SER A 359 -14.84 -0.62 40.13
C SER A 359 -16.10 -1.02 39.36
N LEU A 360 -17.12 -1.46 40.08
CA LEU A 360 -18.45 -1.80 39.58
C LEU A 360 -19.51 -1.09 40.43
N GLU A 361 -20.59 -0.66 39.78
CA GLU A 361 -21.82 -0.22 40.45
C GLU A 361 -22.99 -1.06 40.00
N VAL A 362 -23.85 -1.44 40.94
CA VAL A 362 -25.06 -2.22 40.70
C VAL A 362 -26.20 -1.59 41.48
N TYR A 363 -27.32 -1.40 40.79
CA TYR A 363 -28.57 -0.84 41.29
C TYR A 363 -29.67 -1.85 41.00
N VAL A 364 -30.54 -2.07 41.99
CA VAL A 364 -31.81 -2.78 41.80
C VAL A 364 -32.92 -1.86 42.28
N ASP A 365 -33.92 -1.64 41.44
CA ASP A 365 -35.05 -0.73 41.71
C ASP A 365 -34.58 0.69 42.06
N GLY A 366 -33.61 1.20 41.30
CA GLY A 366 -33.06 2.55 41.44
C GLY A 366 -32.19 2.78 42.67
N LYS A 367 -31.92 1.74 43.46
CA LYS A 367 -31.22 1.85 44.74
C LYS A 367 -29.95 1.01 44.77
N LYS A 368 -28.86 1.63 45.21
CA LYS A 368 -27.56 0.95 45.39
C LYS A 368 -27.54 0.13 46.67
N GLU A 369 -28.24 0.59 47.71
CA GLU A 369 -28.36 -0.08 49.01
C GLU A 369 -29.13 -1.41 48.96
N ASN A 370 -29.86 -1.65 47.86
CA ASN A 370 -30.51 -2.91 47.55
C ASN A 370 -29.52 -4.04 47.18
N VAL A 371 -28.24 -3.71 47.02
CA VAL A 371 -27.19 -4.65 46.63
C VAL A 371 -25.99 -4.52 47.56
N GLN A 372 -25.50 -5.64 48.07
CA GLN A 372 -24.15 -5.75 48.58
C GLN A 372 -23.21 -6.17 47.48
N LEU A 373 -22.11 -5.43 47.34
CA LEU A 373 -21.06 -5.75 46.39
C LEU A 373 -19.73 -5.84 47.14
N ASP A 374 -19.18 -7.05 47.24
CA ASP A 374 -17.85 -7.28 47.80
C ASP A 374 -16.86 -7.48 46.64
N ALA A 375 -15.70 -6.84 46.71
CA ALA A 375 -14.70 -6.83 45.65
C ALA A 375 -13.35 -7.35 46.15
N HIS A 376 -12.71 -8.23 45.39
CA HIS A 376 -11.31 -8.57 45.59
C HIS A 376 -10.47 -7.67 44.67
N VAL A 377 -9.75 -6.72 45.28
CA VAL A 377 -8.96 -5.71 44.57
C VAL A 377 -7.48 -6.07 44.67
N GLU A 378 -6.77 -5.93 43.56
CA GLU A 378 -5.32 -6.11 43.46
C GLU A 378 -4.61 -5.42 44.63
N LYS A 379 -3.73 -6.14 45.34
CA LYS A 379 -2.96 -5.68 46.52
C LYS A 379 -3.76 -5.32 47.77
N LYS A 380 -5.10 -5.22 47.70
CA LYS A 380 -5.96 -4.93 48.86
C LYS A 380 -6.68 -6.16 49.39
N GLY A 381 -6.86 -7.18 48.56
CA GLY A 381 -7.68 -8.33 48.91
C GLY A 381 -9.18 -7.98 48.88
N TRP A 382 -9.97 -8.67 49.70
CA TRP A 382 -11.41 -8.41 49.81
C TRP A 382 -11.70 -7.11 50.55
N ILE A 383 -12.46 -6.23 49.88
CA ILE A 383 -13.12 -5.07 50.48
C ILE A 383 -14.63 -5.31 50.45
N ASN A 384 -15.29 -5.06 51.58
CA ASN A 384 -16.70 -5.37 51.77
C ASN A 384 -17.58 -4.18 51.39
N ASN A 385 -18.74 -4.46 50.78
CA ASN A 385 -19.74 -3.49 50.38
C ASN A 385 -19.16 -2.29 49.59
N SER A 386 -18.09 -2.56 48.82
CA SER A 386 -17.44 -1.65 47.90
C SER A 386 -17.17 -2.39 46.60
N GLY A 387 -17.61 -1.83 45.47
CA GLY A 387 -17.46 -2.44 44.15
C GLY A 387 -16.06 -2.39 43.54
N GLY A 388 -15.07 -1.94 44.30
CA GLY A 388 -13.70 -1.77 43.87
C GLY A 388 -13.11 -0.44 44.33
N THR A 389 -12.22 0.12 43.52
CA THR A 389 -11.54 1.40 43.79
C THR A 389 -11.53 2.26 42.53
N VAL A 390 -11.72 3.57 42.68
CA VAL A 390 -11.61 4.54 41.57
C VAL A 390 -10.38 5.43 41.83
N GLY A 391 -9.57 5.66 40.79
CA GLY A 391 -8.39 6.55 40.86
C GLY A 391 -7.13 5.92 41.45
N GLU A 392 -7.23 4.75 42.09
CA GLU A 392 -6.07 4.07 42.70
C GLU A 392 -5.23 3.22 41.74
N LYS A 393 -5.70 3.04 40.49
CA LYS A 393 -5.05 2.20 39.48
C LYS A 393 -4.86 0.74 39.89
N LEU A 394 -5.79 0.22 40.69
CA LEU A 394 -5.83 -1.18 41.12
C LEU A 394 -6.92 -1.92 40.37
N SER A 395 -6.60 -3.13 39.91
CA SER A 395 -7.54 -3.95 39.16
C SER A 395 -8.51 -4.70 40.09
N LEU A 396 -9.76 -4.81 39.66
CA LEU A 396 -10.73 -5.71 40.24
C LEU A 396 -10.46 -7.13 39.73
N GLU A 397 -10.29 -8.10 40.63
CA GLU A 397 -9.92 -9.47 40.29
C GLU A 397 -11.07 -10.46 40.51
N ALA A 398 -11.91 -10.23 41.53
CA ALA A 398 -13.11 -11.02 41.79
C ALA A 398 -14.20 -10.18 42.46
N ILE A 399 -15.45 -10.66 42.40
CA ILE A 399 -16.61 -10.02 43.02
C ILE A 399 -17.56 -11.05 43.65
N LYS A 400 -18.38 -10.56 44.59
CA LYS A 400 -19.59 -11.22 45.11
C LYS A 400 -20.73 -10.20 45.10
N ILE A 401 -21.90 -10.61 44.61
CA ILE A 401 -23.09 -9.76 44.55
C ILE A 401 -24.23 -10.44 45.31
N THR A 402 -24.77 -9.76 46.31
CA THR A 402 -25.87 -10.25 47.15
C THR A 402 -27.00 -9.22 47.18
N LEU A 403 -28.25 -9.67 47.04
CA LEU A 403 -29.42 -8.80 47.18
C LEU A 403 -29.72 -8.51 48.66
N LYS A 404 -30.30 -7.34 48.92
CA LYS A 404 -30.71 -6.85 50.24
C LYS A 404 -32.15 -6.35 50.23
N ASN A 405 -32.64 -5.96 51.40
CA ASN A 405 -33.93 -5.28 51.60
C ASN A 405 -35.13 -6.12 51.14
N ASN A 406 -35.11 -7.42 51.46
CA ASN A 406 -36.11 -8.42 51.09
C ASN A 406 -36.16 -8.75 49.58
N LEU A 407 -35.29 -8.17 48.75
CA LEU A 407 -35.20 -8.55 47.34
C LEU A 407 -34.62 -9.95 47.17
N GLU A 408 -33.78 -10.40 48.09
CA GLU A 408 -33.27 -11.77 48.17
C GLU A 408 -34.38 -12.82 48.33
N ASN A 409 -35.56 -12.43 48.81
CA ASN A 409 -36.72 -13.33 48.90
C ASN A 409 -37.54 -13.36 47.60
N LYS A 410 -37.37 -12.36 46.72
CA LYS A 410 -38.12 -12.20 45.47
C LYS A 410 -37.32 -12.61 44.23
N TYR A 411 -36.01 -12.41 44.26
CA TYR A 411 -35.14 -12.60 43.10
C TYR A 411 -33.87 -13.39 43.44
N ASP A 412 -33.33 -14.06 42.42
CA ASP A 412 -31.95 -14.50 42.36
C ASP A 412 -31.15 -13.53 41.48
N ILE A 413 -29.95 -13.14 41.92
CA ILE A 413 -29.00 -12.36 41.12
C ILE A 413 -27.89 -13.28 40.61
N TYR A 414 -27.82 -13.46 39.28
CA TYR A 414 -26.79 -14.23 38.60
C TYR A 414 -25.76 -13.30 37.98
N TYR A 415 -24.49 -13.67 37.99
CA TYR A 415 -23.43 -12.89 37.34
C TYR A 415 -22.29 -13.78 36.85
N GLN A 416 -21.59 -13.28 35.84
CA GLN A 416 -20.33 -13.86 35.34
C GLN A 416 -19.39 -12.73 34.93
N THR A 417 -18.08 -12.96 35.04
CA THR A 417 -17.05 -11.97 34.73
C THR A 417 -16.19 -12.45 33.57
N HIS A 418 -15.70 -11.51 32.75
CA HIS A 418 -14.70 -11.77 31.73
C HIS A 418 -13.33 -11.49 32.30
N VAL A 419 -12.54 -12.52 32.55
CA VAL A 419 -11.21 -12.42 33.15
C VAL A 419 -10.15 -12.42 32.06
N THR A 420 -9.17 -11.53 32.19
CA THR A 420 -8.04 -11.39 31.26
C THR A 420 -7.39 -12.76 30.97
N LYS A 421 -7.29 -13.12 29.68
CA LYS A 421 -6.74 -14.41 29.17
C LYS A 421 -7.46 -15.69 29.64
N LYS A 422 -8.59 -15.58 30.34
CA LYS A 422 -9.45 -16.71 30.73
C LYS A 422 -10.80 -16.70 30.02
N GLY A 423 -11.26 -15.53 29.57
CA GLY A 423 -12.58 -15.38 28.98
C GLY A 423 -13.67 -15.27 30.06
N TRP A 424 -14.91 -15.56 29.66
CA TRP A 424 -16.06 -15.57 30.57
C TRP A 424 -15.98 -16.73 31.57
N THR A 425 -16.17 -16.42 32.86
CA THR A 425 -16.43 -17.44 33.88
C THR A 425 -17.79 -18.09 33.68
N THR A 426 -18.05 -19.21 34.36
CA THR A 426 -19.42 -19.71 34.52
C THR A 426 -20.28 -18.70 35.27
N TRP A 427 -21.59 -18.78 35.07
CA TRP A 427 -22.56 -18.05 35.88
C TRP A 427 -22.53 -18.56 37.32
N VAL A 428 -22.49 -17.63 38.26
CA VAL A 428 -22.63 -17.85 39.70
C VAL A 428 -23.78 -16.97 40.22
N LYS A 429 -24.23 -17.17 41.46
CA LYS A 429 -25.33 -16.34 42.01
C LYS A 429 -25.19 -16.02 43.50
N ASN A 430 -25.94 -15.02 43.95
CA ASN A 430 -26.25 -14.76 45.36
C ASN A 430 -25.04 -14.86 46.32
N GLY A 431 -23.99 -14.08 46.06
CA GLY A 431 -22.82 -13.99 46.93
C GLY A 431 -21.68 -14.98 46.63
N GLU A 432 -21.85 -15.87 45.65
CA GLU A 432 -20.78 -16.73 45.14
C GLU A 432 -19.65 -15.93 44.45
N ILE A 433 -18.44 -16.46 44.38
CA ILE A 433 -17.31 -15.74 43.79
C ILE A 433 -17.35 -15.84 42.27
N SER A 434 -17.30 -14.70 41.57
CA SER A 434 -16.95 -14.62 40.15
C SER A 434 -15.64 -13.87 39.96
N GLY A 435 -14.74 -14.42 39.13
CA GLY A 435 -13.41 -13.86 38.87
C GLY A 435 -12.29 -14.77 39.39
N THR A 436 -11.17 -14.19 39.78
CA THR A 436 -10.01 -14.92 40.32
C THR A 436 -9.49 -14.25 41.59
N VAL A 437 -9.11 -15.04 42.58
CA VAL A 437 -8.52 -14.56 43.84
C VAL A 437 -7.04 -14.94 43.82
N GLY A 438 -6.14 -13.94 43.89
CA GLY A 438 -4.69 -14.16 44.01
C GLY A 438 -3.95 -14.52 42.71
N GLU A 439 -4.66 -14.66 41.59
CA GLU A 439 -4.04 -14.98 40.29
C GLU A 439 -3.50 -13.75 39.54
N LYS A 440 -3.73 -12.53 40.03
CA LYS A 440 -3.33 -11.28 39.37
C LYS A 440 -3.87 -11.14 37.95
N LYS A 441 -5.11 -11.61 37.74
CA LYS A 441 -5.82 -11.52 36.45
C LYS A 441 -7.04 -10.60 36.61
N PRO A 442 -7.00 -9.39 36.02
CA PRO A 442 -8.11 -8.45 36.10
C PRO A 442 -9.37 -8.96 35.42
N ILE A 443 -10.52 -8.63 36.01
CA ILE A 443 -11.81 -8.59 35.34
C ILE A 443 -11.79 -7.44 34.33
N GLN A 444 -12.30 -7.67 33.13
CA GLN A 444 -12.40 -6.68 32.05
C GLN A 444 -13.85 -6.32 31.73
N ALA A 445 -14.78 -7.26 31.95
CA ALA A 445 -16.21 -7.06 31.76
C ALA A 445 -17.05 -7.93 32.71
N ILE A 446 -18.33 -7.59 32.85
CA ILE A 446 -19.31 -8.33 33.62
C ILE A 446 -20.65 -8.43 32.87
N ARG A 447 -21.41 -9.50 33.12
CA ARG A 447 -22.86 -9.57 32.87
C ARG A 447 -23.58 -9.93 34.16
N ILE A 448 -24.72 -9.29 34.41
CA ILE A 448 -25.56 -9.52 35.59
C ILE A 448 -27.01 -9.76 35.14
N LYS A 449 -27.68 -10.74 35.72
CA LYS A 449 -29.10 -11.04 35.52
C LYS A 449 -29.84 -11.02 36.86
N LEU A 450 -31.02 -10.43 36.88
CA LEU A 450 -31.99 -10.54 37.96
C LEU A 450 -33.14 -11.43 37.49
N ILE A 451 -33.42 -12.51 38.23
CA ILE A 451 -34.44 -13.50 37.87
C ILE A 451 -35.41 -13.65 39.05
N GLU A 452 -36.71 -13.55 38.79
CA GLU A 452 -37.75 -13.74 39.81
C GLU A 452 -37.79 -15.20 40.29
N LYS A 453 -37.93 -15.38 41.61
CA LYS A 453 -38.08 -16.70 42.22
C LYS A 453 -39.48 -17.23 41.93
N LYS A 454 -39.56 -18.52 41.63
CA LYS A 454 -40.82 -19.23 41.40
C LYS A 454 -41.47 -19.66 42.70
#